data_AF-A0A662A1B8-F1
#
_entry.id   AF-A0A662A1B8-F1
#
_cell.length_a   1.000
_cell.length_b   1.000
_cell.length_c   1.000
_cell.angle_alpha   90.00
_cell.angle_beta   90.00
_cell.angle_gamma   90.00
#
_symmetry.space_group_name_H-M   'P 1'
#
loop_
_entity.id
_entity.type
_entity.pdbx_description
1 polymer ?
#
loop_
_entity_poly.entity_id
_entity_poly.type
_entity_poly.pdbx_seq_one_letter_code
_entity_poly.pdbx_strand_id
1 'polypeptide(L)'
;MKLTIRLLTVVILLLPVSMVFLATYTSFVDTSGKWEGYVVGKGHHSYYHPIKFVGDLKEIEFYFSTNDTWFYEMPERPGWNKIRGFSNGFHHKGSSVRLVYQCIDDTLLVVGGYCYVDGVHPNDGIGQQATIDTIQPNMIYHCTIKLEDDKYKIYFEDKYWECRAGETPSDWGYVLNPFMGGVFTIDHDWRIDVFDVDIEQGVQVPRQLINQ
;
A
#
# COMPACT_ATOMS: atom_id res chain seq x y z
N MET A 1 8.96 -23.31 9.81
CA MET A 1 8.82 -24.43 8.83
C MET A 1 8.24 -23.81 7.56
N LYS A 2 8.98 -23.74 6.45
CA LYS A 2 8.54 -23.06 5.22
C LYS A 2 7.44 -23.89 4.54
N LEU A 3 6.21 -23.38 4.45
CA LEU A 3 5.17 -23.99 3.63
C LEU A 3 5.12 -23.24 2.29
N THR A 4 5.81 -23.76 1.29
CA THR A 4 5.70 -23.27 -0.08
C THR A 4 4.53 -24.00 -0.73
N ILE A 5 3.36 -23.37 -0.81
CA ILE A 5 2.22 -23.93 -1.55
C ILE A 5 2.52 -23.75 -3.05
N ARG A 6 2.91 -24.84 -3.70
CA ARG A 6 3.12 -24.90 -5.15
C ARG A 6 1.84 -25.40 -5.79
N LEU A 7 0.93 -24.49 -6.17
CA LEU A 7 -0.19 -24.88 -7.03
C LEU A 7 0.31 -24.99 -8.47
N LEU A 8 0.48 -26.23 -8.95
CA LEU A 8 0.75 -26.52 -10.35
C LEU A 8 -0.59 -26.77 -11.05
N THR A 9 -1.18 -25.73 -11.64
CA THR A 9 -2.37 -25.89 -12.49
C THR A 9 -1.92 -26.29 -13.89
N VAL A 10 -1.94 -27.58 -14.20
CA VAL A 10 -1.66 -28.10 -15.55
C VAL A 10 -2.95 -28.11 -16.36
N VAL A 11 -3.13 -27.15 -17.26
CA VAL A 11 -4.17 -27.22 -18.30
C VAL A 11 -3.60 -28.00 -19.48
N ILE A 12 -3.94 -29.28 -19.59
CA ILE A 12 -3.62 -30.10 -20.76
C ILE A 12 -4.70 -29.84 -21.82
N LEU A 13 -4.51 -28.80 -22.63
CA LEU A 13 -5.25 -28.62 -23.87
C LEU A 13 -4.52 -29.38 -24.99
N LEU A 14 -5.18 -30.40 -25.53
CA LEU A 14 -4.78 -31.11 -26.74
C LEU A 14 -4.84 -30.15 -27.94
N LEU A 15 -3.80 -29.33 -28.11
CA LEU A 15 -3.60 -28.52 -29.31
C LEU A 15 -2.19 -28.75 -29.87
N PRO A 16 -2.03 -28.68 -31.20
CA PRO A 16 -0.83 -29.09 -31.90
C PRO A 16 0.41 -28.30 -31.44
N VAL A 17 1.52 -29.03 -31.41
CA VAL A 17 2.82 -28.83 -30.75
C VAL A 17 3.58 -27.53 -31.13
N SER A 18 2.95 -26.52 -31.70
CA SER A 18 3.60 -25.28 -32.16
C SER A 18 3.35 -24.03 -31.31
N MET A 19 2.58 -24.11 -30.21
CA MET A 19 2.44 -22.98 -29.28
C MET A 19 3.23 -23.26 -28.00
N VAL A 20 4.43 -22.69 -27.99
CA VAL A 20 5.34 -22.58 -26.85
C VAL A 20 4.55 -22.15 -25.61
N PHE A 21 4.51 -23.04 -24.63
CA PHE A 21 3.99 -22.76 -23.29
C PHE A 21 4.83 -21.66 -22.65
N LEU A 22 4.32 -20.43 -22.67
CA LEU A 22 4.78 -19.38 -21.76
C LEU A 22 4.11 -19.63 -20.41
N ALA A 23 4.57 -20.67 -19.70
CA ALA A 23 4.24 -20.83 -18.28
C ALA A 23 5.02 -19.77 -17.52
N THR A 24 4.44 -18.58 -17.37
CA THR A 24 5.02 -17.53 -16.54
C THR A 24 4.98 -18.00 -15.09
N TYR A 25 6.16 -18.20 -14.52
CA TYR A 25 6.35 -18.53 -13.11
C TYR A 25 6.03 -17.28 -12.27
N THR A 26 4.74 -17.02 -12.01
CA THR A 26 4.36 -16.01 -11.01
C THR A 26 4.52 -16.64 -9.64
N SER A 27 5.72 -16.52 -9.07
CA SER A 27 5.91 -16.79 -7.65
C SER A 27 5.19 -15.70 -6.86
N PHE A 28 4.11 -16.08 -6.18
CA PHE A 28 3.51 -15.24 -5.14
C PHE A 28 4.49 -15.24 -3.96
N VAL A 29 5.23 -14.14 -3.81
CA VAL A 29 6.07 -13.94 -2.63
C VAL A 29 5.13 -13.46 -1.54
N ASP A 30 4.84 -14.33 -0.57
CA ASP A 30 4.17 -13.90 0.64
C ASP A 30 5.19 -13.23 1.57
N THR A 31 4.85 -12.02 1.94
CA THR A 31 5.69 -11.11 2.71
C THR A 31 5.12 -10.81 4.08
N SER A 32 3.97 -11.42 4.41
CA SER A 32 3.34 -11.28 5.70
C SER A 32 4.27 -11.75 6.84
N GLY A 33 4.14 -11.14 8.00
CA GLY A 33 4.85 -11.58 9.21
C GLY A 33 6.35 -11.25 9.26
N LYS A 34 6.86 -10.41 8.35
CA LYS A 34 8.24 -9.90 8.37
C LYS A 34 8.28 -8.42 7.98
N TRP A 35 9.33 -7.74 8.43
CA TRP A 35 9.63 -6.38 7.98
C TRP A 35 10.23 -6.40 6.58
N GLU A 36 9.72 -5.52 5.72
CA GLU A 36 10.21 -5.27 4.38
C GLU A 36 10.63 -3.81 4.22
N GLY A 37 11.89 -3.61 3.82
CA GLY A 37 12.42 -2.29 3.55
C GLY A 37 12.22 -1.88 2.10
N TYR A 38 11.67 -0.69 1.90
CA TYR A 38 11.48 -0.05 0.61
C TYR A 38 12.36 1.20 0.56
N VAL A 39 13.12 1.34 -0.53
CA VAL A 39 13.96 2.52 -0.76
C VAL A 39 13.61 3.10 -2.13
N VAL A 40 12.97 4.27 -2.13
CA VAL A 40 12.80 5.07 -3.34
C VAL A 40 14.04 5.94 -3.47
N GLY A 41 14.88 5.63 -4.45
CA GLY A 41 16.13 6.35 -4.65
C GLY A 41 15.91 7.82 -4.96
N LYS A 42 16.88 8.65 -4.59
CA LYS A 42 16.95 10.07 -4.97
C LYS A 42 16.54 10.30 -6.42
N GLY A 43 15.66 11.28 -6.65
CA GLY A 43 15.23 11.64 -8.01
C GLY A 43 14.26 10.64 -8.66
N HIS A 44 13.77 9.63 -7.93
CA HIS A 44 12.78 8.67 -8.43
C HIS A 44 11.44 8.80 -7.71
N HIS A 45 10.39 8.35 -8.40
CA HIS A 45 9.03 8.27 -7.83
C HIS A 45 8.74 6.93 -7.18
N SER A 46 9.41 5.87 -7.62
CA SER A 46 9.07 4.51 -7.22
C SER A 46 10.29 3.61 -7.15
N TYR A 47 10.12 2.56 -6.36
CA TYR A 47 10.95 1.37 -6.37
C TYR A 47 10.14 0.21 -6.94
N TYR A 48 10.75 -0.61 -7.79
CA TYR A 48 10.10 -1.79 -8.36
C TYR A 48 10.16 -2.94 -7.37
N HIS A 49 9.15 -3.02 -6.50
CA HIS A 49 8.91 -4.20 -5.67
C HIS A 49 7.80 -5.07 -6.29
N PRO A 50 7.90 -6.41 -6.25
CA PRO A 50 6.80 -7.29 -6.64
C PRO A 50 5.46 -6.88 -6.01
N ILE A 51 4.39 -6.98 -6.80
CA ILE A 51 3.02 -6.68 -6.38
C ILE A 51 2.39 -7.96 -5.82
N LYS A 52 1.77 -7.87 -4.63
CA LYS A 52 1.02 -8.97 -4.01
C LYS A 52 -0.45 -8.89 -4.43
N PHE A 53 -0.87 -9.81 -5.29
CA PHE A 53 -2.27 -10.00 -5.67
C PHE A 53 -2.99 -10.85 -4.63
N VAL A 54 -4.23 -10.46 -4.30
CA VAL A 54 -5.06 -11.14 -3.29
C VAL A 54 -6.50 -11.20 -3.82
N GLY A 55 -7.11 -12.39 -3.77
CA GLY A 55 -8.53 -12.57 -4.07
C GLY A 55 -9.39 -12.05 -2.92
N ASP A 56 -10.56 -11.48 -3.22
CA ASP A 56 -11.49 -10.96 -2.20
C ASP A 56 -10.85 -10.01 -1.17
N LEU A 57 -9.88 -9.19 -1.61
CA LEU A 57 -9.16 -8.26 -0.77
C LEU A 57 -10.07 -7.15 -0.22
N LYS A 58 -10.47 -7.27 1.05
CA LYS A 58 -11.32 -6.29 1.74
C LYS A 58 -10.63 -5.60 2.90
N GLU A 59 -9.48 -6.09 3.34
CA GLU A 59 -8.79 -5.54 4.49
C GLU A 59 -7.28 -5.66 4.27
N ILE A 60 -6.52 -4.71 4.80
CA ILE A 60 -5.11 -4.87 5.13
C ILE A 60 -4.84 -4.30 6.51
N GLU A 61 -3.93 -4.95 7.23
CA GLU A 61 -3.37 -4.46 8.49
C GLU A 61 -1.86 -4.46 8.36
N PHE A 62 -1.22 -3.36 8.75
CA PHE A 62 0.23 -3.22 8.66
C PHE A 62 0.78 -2.29 9.73
N TYR A 63 2.07 -2.46 9.98
CA TYR A 63 2.89 -1.51 10.70
C TYR A 63 3.88 -0.86 9.73
N PHE A 64 4.29 0.37 10.00
CA PHE A 64 5.39 0.99 9.29
C PHE A 64 6.27 1.77 10.24
N SER A 65 7.57 1.82 9.94
CA SER A 65 8.52 2.63 10.69
C SER A 65 8.97 3.83 9.87
N THR A 66 8.92 5.00 10.49
CA THR A 66 9.45 6.25 9.94
C THR A 66 10.94 6.39 10.29
N ASN A 67 11.64 7.27 9.60
CA ASN A 67 13.01 7.67 9.92
C ASN A 67 13.26 9.10 9.38
N ASP A 68 14.47 9.61 9.55
CA ASP A 68 14.79 10.99 9.19
C ASP A 68 14.71 11.28 7.67
N THR A 69 14.69 10.27 6.80
CA THR A 69 14.55 10.47 5.34
C THR A 69 13.12 10.84 4.92
N TRP A 70 12.20 11.00 5.86
CA TRP A 70 10.82 11.40 5.58
C TRP A 70 10.66 12.92 5.45
N PHE A 71 11.64 13.67 5.94
CA PHE A 71 11.70 15.12 5.78
C PHE A 71 12.27 15.50 4.42
N TYR A 72 11.66 16.49 3.79
CA TYR A 72 12.13 17.03 2.53
C TYR A 72 11.61 18.46 2.37
N GLU A 73 12.32 19.25 1.58
CA GLU A 73 11.87 20.59 1.20
C GLU A 73 10.58 20.51 0.39
N MET A 74 9.55 21.24 0.81
CA MET A 74 8.25 21.22 0.15
C MET A 74 8.39 21.67 -1.31
N PRO A 75 8.01 20.83 -2.30
CA PRO A 75 8.05 21.20 -3.71
C PRO A 75 6.96 22.23 -4.04
N GLU A 76 7.11 22.99 -5.14
CA GLU A 76 6.10 23.96 -5.61
C GLU A 76 4.72 23.34 -5.85
N ARG A 77 4.69 22.07 -6.27
CA ARG A 77 3.47 21.29 -6.53
C ARG A 77 3.50 20.02 -5.69
N PRO A 78 3.16 20.12 -4.40
CA PRO A 78 3.22 18.98 -3.52
C PRO A 78 2.14 17.96 -3.88
N GLY A 79 2.43 16.73 -3.51
CA GLY A 79 1.50 15.63 -3.60
C GLY A 79 1.69 14.70 -2.42
N TRP A 80 0.65 13.95 -2.13
CA TRP A 80 0.69 12.90 -1.11
C TRP A 80 1.62 11.77 -1.52
N ASN A 81 2.63 11.48 -0.71
CA ASN A 81 3.46 10.28 -0.83
C ASN A 81 2.70 9.08 -0.26
N LYS A 82 2.82 7.92 -0.88
CA LYS A 82 2.01 6.74 -0.58
C LYS A 82 2.79 5.82 0.32
N ILE A 83 2.23 5.47 1.47
CA ILE A 83 2.83 4.51 2.41
C ILE A 83 2.42 3.10 2.02
N ARG A 84 1.12 2.81 2.11
CA ARG A 84 0.57 1.48 1.87
C ARG A 84 -0.92 1.61 1.57
N GLY A 85 -1.49 0.61 0.92
CA GLY A 85 -2.91 0.55 0.64
C GLY A 85 -3.26 -0.63 -0.22
N PHE A 86 -4.48 -0.67 -0.73
CA PHE A 86 -4.87 -1.67 -1.71
C PHE A 86 -5.80 -1.11 -2.78
N SER A 87 -5.88 -1.85 -3.87
CA SER A 87 -6.77 -1.58 -4.99
C SER A 87 -7.72 -2.75 -5.17
N ASN A 88 -9.00 -2.47 -5.38
CA ASN A 88 -9.97 -3.46 -5.89
C ASN A 88 -10.05 -3.29 -7.40
N GLY A 89 -9.50 -4.24 -8.14
CA GLY A 89 -9.26 -4.09 -9.57
C GLY A 89 -8.10 -3.13 -9.88
N PHE A 90 -8.14 -2.47 -11.04
CA PHE A 90 -7.05 -1.60 -11.50
C PHE A 90 -7.04 -0.23 -10.79
N HIS A 91 -5.93 0.11 -10.12
CA HIS A 91 -5.75 1.28 -9.25
C HIS A 91 -6.19 2.66 -9.80
N HIS A 92 -6.14 2.89 -11.11
CA HIS A 92 -6.54 4.17 -11.73
C HIS A 92 -7.84 4.09 -12.54
N LYS A 93 -8.43 2.91 -12.68
CA LYS A 93 -9.67 2.70 -13.44
C LYS A 93 -10.82 2.23 -12.56
N GLY A 94 -10.50 1.58 -11.44
CA GLY A 94 -11.43 1.18 -10.41
C GLY A 94 -11.22 2.03 -9.16
N SER A 95 -11.34 1.37 -8.01
CA SER A 95 -11.27 2.03 -6.71
C SER A 95 -10.07 1.54 -5.91
N SER A 96 -9.45 2.46 -5.20
CA SER A 96 -8.31 2.15 -4.34
C SER A 96 -8.22 3.11 -3.18
N VAL A 97 -7.59 2.67 -2.10
CA VAL A 97 -7.39 3.47 -0.90
C VAL A 97 -5.96 3.27 -0.42
N ARG A 98 -5.36 4.35 0.11
CA ARG A 98 -4.03 4.35 0.68
C ARG A 98 -3.95 5.23 1.91
N LEU A 99 -3.11 4.80 2.85
CA LEU A 99 -2.49 5.71 3.80
C LEU A 99 -1.38 6.46 3.07
N VAL A 100 -1.37 7.77 3.25
CA VAL A 100 -0.40 8.67 2.62
C VAL A 100 0.27 9.54 3.67
N TYR A 101 1.39 10.17 3.29
CA TYR A 101 2.03 11.21 4.08
C TYR A 101 2.50 12.37 3.22
N GLN A 102 2.80 13.48 3.89
CA GLN A 102 3.42 14.65 3.31
C GLN A 102 4.34 15.31 4.35
N CYS A 103 5.49 15.81 3.92
CA CYS A 103 6.29 16.75 4.70
C CYS A 103 5.87 18.18 4.38
N ILE A 104 5.57 18.96 5.41
CA ILE A 104 5.22 20.37 5.35
C ILE A 104 6.43 21.15 5.88
N ASP A 105 6.96 22.02 5.02
CA ASP A 105 8.04 22.97 5.32
C ASP A 105 9.24 22.31 6.04
N ASP A 106 9.63 21.11 5.60
CA ASP A 106 10.78 20.34 6.13
C ASP A 106 10.76 20.08 7.65
N THR A 107 9.60 20.24 8.29
CA THR A 107 9.51 20.26 9.77
C THR A 107 8.35 19.45 10.32
N LEU A 108 7.28 19.30 9.55
CA LEU A 108 6.08 18.61 10.01
C LEU A 108 5.71 17.47 9.06
N LEU A 109 5.62 16.26 9.59
CA LEU A 109 5.11 15.11 8.87
C LEU A 109 3.62 14.95 9.19
N VAL A 110 2.79 14.97 8.17
CA VAL A 110 1.35 14.69 8.26
C VAL A 110 1.02 13.39 7.56
N VAL A 111 0.08 12.63 8.11
CA VAL A 111 -0.50 11.44 7.48
C VAL A 111 -1.95 11.69 7.10
N GLY A 112 -2.41 11.02 6.06
CA GLY A 112 -3.73 11.23 5.50
C GLY A 112 -4.32 9.97 4.87
N GLY A 113 -5.62 10.07 4.58
CA GLY A 113 -6.32 9.14 3.70
C GLY A 113 -6.32 9.66 2.27
N TYR A 114 -6.28 8.74 1.30
CA TYR A 114 -6.26 9.06 -0.13
C TYR A 114 -6.91 7.94 -0.92
N CYS A 115 -8.00 8.20 -1.64
CA CYS A 115 -8.75 7.17 -2.34
C CYS A 115 -9.23 7.55 -3.74
N TYR A 116 -8.92 6.73 -4.74
CA TYR A 116 -9.58 6.80 -6.03
C TYR A 116 -10.94 6.12 -5.92
N VAL A 117 -11.98 6.74 -6.47
CA VAL A 117 -13.34 6.19 -6.49
C VAL A 117 -13.80 6.11 -7.94
N ASP A 118 -13.96 4.90 -8.46
CA ASP A 118 -14.38 4.64 -9.85
C ASP A 118 -13.55 5.42 -10.88
N GLY A 119 -12.22 5.45 -10.67
CA GLY A 119 -11.26 6.18 -11.52
C GLY A 119 -11.20 7.70 -11.31
N VAL A 120 -12.06 8.27 -10.45
CA VAL A 120 -11.98 9.70 -10.09
C VAL A 120 -10.75 9.94 -9.22
N HIS A 121 -9.97 10.96 -9.59
CA HIS A 121 -8.75 11.32 -8.88
C HIS A 121 -9.06 12.01 -7.53
N PRO A 122 -8.27 11.79 -6.46
CA PRO A 122 -8.60 12.34 -5.13
C PRO A 122 -8.59 13.86 -5.01
N ASN A 123 -7.92 14.55 -5.94
CA ASN A 123 -7.97 16.01 -6.02
C ASN A 123 -9.29 16.54 -6.60
N ASP A 124 -10.02 15.72 -7.34
CA ASP A 124 -11.25 16.10 -8.03
C ASP A 124 -12.51 15.64 -7.26
N GLY A 125 -12.34 14.69 -6.33
CA GLY A 125 -13.42 14.13 -5.53
C GLY A 125 -13.53 14.73 -4.13
N ILE A 126 -14.74 15.14 -3.75
CA ILE A 126 -15.03 15.63 -2.39
C ILE A 126 -14.79 14.49 -1.38
N GLY A 127 -13.96 14.76 -0.37
CA GLY A 127 -13.69 13.82 0.72
C GLY A 127 -12.82 12.61 0.34
N GLN A 128 -12.24 12.59 -0.87
CA GLN A 128 -11.36 11.49 -1.31
C GLN A 128 -9.94 11.58 -0.74
N GLN A 129 -9.60 12.70 -0.09
CA GLN A 129 -8.37 12.84 0.68
C GLN A 129 -8.57 13.79 1.86
N ALA A 130 -7.89 13.51 2.97
CA ALA A 130 -7.82 14.40 4.12
C ALA A 130 -6.63 14.04 5.00
N THR A 131 -6.11 15.03 5.73
CA THR A 131 -5.18 14.79 6.84
C THR A 131 -5.91 14.07 7.98
N ILE A 132 -5.27 13.06 8.55
CA ILE A 132 -5.76 12.27 9.68
C ILE A 132 -5.02 12.71 10.96
N ASP A 133 -3.69 12.77 10.91
CA ASP A 133 -2.85 13.11 12.07
C ASP A 133 -1.46 13.59 11.63
N THR A 134 -0.59 13.82 12.61
CA THR A 134 0.84 14.07 12.49
C THR A 134 1.63 12.85 12.96
N ILE A 135 2.82 12.68 12.40
CA ILE A 135 3.76 11.62 12.79
C ILE A 135 5.14 12.20 13.09
N GLN A 136 5.97 11.42 13.77
CA GLN A 136 7.34 11.74 14.12
C GLN A 136 8.29 10.75 13.43
N PRO A 137 9.54 11.14 13.13
CA PRO A 137 10.55 10.21 12.63
C PRO A 137 10.93 9.18 13.70
N ASN A 138 11.48 8.05 13.28
CA ASN A 138 11.99 6.99 14.15
C ASN A 138 10.92 6.39 15.08
N MET A 139 9.67 6.39 14.63
CA MET A 139 8.54 5.80 15.33
C MET A 139 7.93 4.67 14.50
N ILE A 140 7.29 3.72 15.17
CA ILE A 140 6.48 2.68 14.54
C ILE A 140 5.00 3.05 14.71
N TYR A 141 4.25 2.94 13.61
CA TYR A 141 2.82 3.19 13.59
C TYR A 141 2.05 1.98 13.09
N HIS A 142 0.82 1.84 13.56
CA HIS A 142 -0.16 0.84 13.19
C HIS A 142 -1.25 1.46 12.31
N CYS A 143 -1.63 0.73 11.26
CA CYS A 143 -2.74 1.12 10.40
C CYS A 143 -3.52 -0.11 9.94
N THR A 144 -4.84 0.02 9.92
CA THR A 144 -5.75 -0.92 9.30
C THR A 144 -6.59 -0.20 8.25
N ILE A 145 -6.71 -0.78 7.06
CA ILE A 145 -7.56 -0.26 5.98
C ILE A 145 -8.58 -1.33 5.63
N LYS A 146 -9.87 -0.99 5.66
CA LYS A 146 -10.98 -1.90 5.40
C LYS A 146 -11.89 -1.38 4.30
N LEU A 147 -12.55 -2.30 3.59
CA LEU A 147 -13.71 -2.06 2.74
C LEU A 147 -14.92 -2.67 3.45
N GLU A 148 -15.80 -1.82 3.97
CA GLU A 148 -16.98 -2.19 4.74
C GLU A 148 -18.10 -1.18 4.48
N ASP A 149 -19.33 -1.66 4.31
CA ASP A 149 -20.52 -0.81 4.06
C ASP A 149 -20.34 0.16 2.89
N ASP A 150 -19.76 -0.31 1.78
CA ASP A 150 -19.46 0.50 0.58
C ASP A 150 -18.55 1.70 0.86
N LYS A 151 -17.70 1.60 1.88
CA LYS A 151 -16.72 2.61 2.24
C LYS A 151 -15.35 2.02 2.47
N TYR A 152 -14.34 2.77 2.08
CA TYR A 152 -12.99 2.57 2.58
C TYR A 152 -12.86 3.25 3.94
N LYS A 153 -12.39 2.51 4.93
CA LYS A 153 -12.18 2.95 6.30
C LYS A 153 -10.71 2.79 6.65
N ILE A 154 -10.03 3.88 7.00
CA ILE A 154 -8.66 3.89 7.50
C ILE A 154 -8.72 4.12 9.01
N TYR A 155 -8.18 3.17 9.76
CA TYR A 155 -7.94 3.26 11.19
C TYR A 155 -6.42 3.43 11.38
N PHE A 156 -6.00 4.62 11.80
CA PHE A 156 -4.60 4.95 12.02
C PHE A 156 -4.43 5.26 13.50
N GLU A 157 -3.72 4.40 14.23
CA GLU A 157 -3.66 4.45 15.70
C GLU A 157 -5.08 4.52 16.32
N ASP A 158 -5.37 5.59 17.07
CA ASP A 158 -6.68 5.87 17.68
C ASP A 158 -7.57 6.77 16.80
N LYS A 159 -7.14 7.08 15.57
CA LYS A 159 -7.82 7.96 14.62
C LYS A 159 -8.49 7.18 13.50
N TYR A 160 -9.40 7.88 12.83
CA TYR A 160 -10.26 7.30 11.81
C TYR A 160 -10.54 8.28 10.67
N TRP A 161 -10.58 7.75 9.46
CA TRP A 161 -11.04 8.42 8.26
C TRP A 161 -11.78 7.45 7.36
N GLU A 162 -12.77 7.94 6.62
CA GLU A 162 -13.46 7.14 5.61
C GLU A 162 -13.71 7.91 4.32
N CYS A 163 -13.84 7.16 3.24
CA CYS A 163 -14.37 7.67 1.98
C CYS A 163 -15.28 6.62 1.33
N ARG A 164 -16.16 7.06 0.43
CA ARG A 164 -16.99 6.16 -0.36
C ARG A 164 -16.08 5.21 -1.19
N ALA A 165 -16.42 3.93 -1.22
CA ALA A 165 -15.88 2.99 -2.19
C ALA A 165 -16.68 3.04 -3.49
N GLY A 166 -16.05 2.67 -4.60
CA GLY A 166 -16.72 2.63 -5.90
C GLY A 166 -17.84 1.61 -5.99
N GLU A 167 -18.67 1.73 -7.02
CA GLU A 167 -19.90 0.92 -7.17
C GLU A 167 -19.67 -0.57 -7.44
N THR A 168 -18.46 -0.96 -7.83
CA THR A 168 -18.16 -2.36 -8.16
C THR A 168 -16.80 -2.76 -7.61
N PRO A 169 -16.70 -3.17 -6.33
CA PRO A 169 -15.49 -3.81 -5.83
C PRO A 169 -15.26 -5.09 -6.62
N SER A 170 -14.11 -5.16 -7.29
CA SER A 170 -13.69 -6.36 -8.01
C SER A 170 -13.40 -7.50 -7.04
N ASP A 171 -13.69 -8.74 -7.43
CA ASP A 171 -13.39 -9.98 -6.66
C ASP A 171 -11.87 -10.25 -6.52
N TRP A 172 -11.05 -9.33 -7.00
CA TRP A 172 -9.60 -9.39 -6.91
C TRP A 172 -9.05 -8.00 -6.62
N GLY A 173 -7.91 -7.99 -5.94
CA GLY A 173 -7.18 -6.77 -5.64
C GLY A 173 -5.68 -7.04 -5.51
N TYR A 174 -4.97 -5.99 -5.12
CA TYR A 174 -3.56 -6.10 -4.80
C TYR A 174 -3.13 -5.02 -3.83
N VAL A 175 -2.11 -5.35 -3.05
CA VAL A 175 -1.48 -4.42 -2.11
C VAL A 175 -0.59 -3.44 -2.89
N LEU A 176 -0.70 -2.17 -2.54
CA LEU A 176 0.00 -1.06 -3.19
C LEU A 176 1.26 -0.73 -2.40
N ASN A 177 2.39 -0.73 -3.11
CA ASN A 177 3.70 -0.44 -2.53
C ASN A 177 3.92 1.06 -2.29
N PRO A 178 4.86 1.41 -1.38
CA PRO A 178 5.29 2.78 -1.18
C PRO A 178 5.69 3.51 -2.47
N PHE A 179 5.36 4.80 -2.58
CA PHE A 179 5.58 5.62 -3.78
C PHE A 179 5.68 7.11 -3.45
N MET A 180 6.67 7.82 -4.00
CA MET A 180 6.77 9.28 -3.92
C MET A 180 5.80 9.94 -4.90
N GLY A 181 4.82 10.63 -4.33
CA GLY A 181 3.62 11.10 -5.03
C GLY A 181 3.80 12.37 -5.84
N GLY A 182 2.76 12.73 -6.60
CA GLY A 182 2.75 13.95 -7.40
C GLY A 182 3.68 13.87 -8.61
N VAL A 183 4.15 15.03 -9.05
CA VAL A 183 5.07 15.20 -10.19
C VAL A 183 6.47 15.58 -9.74
N PHE A 184 6.74 15.53 -8.42
CA PHE A 184 8.02 15.90 -7.83
C PHE A 184 8.80 14.68 -7.36
N THR A 185 10.10 14.86 -7.22
CA THR A 185 11.02 13.91 -6.59
C THR A 185 11.80 14.63 -5.50
N ILE A 186 12.46 13.87 -4.64
CA ILE A 186 13.28 14.42 -3.55
C ILE A 186 14.77 14.20 -3.81
N ASP A 187 15.60 14.94 -3.09
CA ASP A 187 17.04 15.03 -3.31
C ASP A 187 17.88 14.04 -2.48
N HIS A 188 17.23 13.09 -1.84
CA HIS A 188 17.84 12.00 -1.08
C HIS A 188 17.00 10.72 -1.22
N ASP A 189 17.50 9.59 -0.71
CA ASP A 189 16.76 8.34 -0.73
C ASP A 189 15.66 8.38 0.33
N TRP A 190 14.41 8.07 -0.05
CA TRP A 190 13.32 7.88 0.91
C TRP A 190 13.21 6.41 1.30
N ARG A 191 13.36 6.11 2.59
CA ARG A 191 13.25 4.77 3.14
C ARG A 191 12.03 4.62 4.03
N ILE A 192 11.32 3.51 3.85
CA ILE A 192 10.24 3.06 4.72
C ILE A 192 10.35 1.56 4.92
N ASP A 193 10.26 1.10 6.17
CA ASP A 193 10.11 -0.31 6.46
C ASP A 193 8.62 -0.58 6.81
N VAL A 194 8.05 -1.64 6.23
CA VAL A 194 6.64 -2.03 6.40
C VAL A 194 6.56 -3.47 6.87
N PHE A 195 5.66 -3.76 7.80
CA PHE A 195 5.32 -5.11 8.25
C PHE A 195 3.84 -5.36 7.96
N ASP A 196 3.54 -6.17 6.96
CA ASP A 196 2.15 -6.59 6.71
C ASP A 196 1.77 -7.71 7.68
N VAL A 197 0.64 -7.54 8.37
CA VAL A 197 0.06 -8.59 9.22
C VAL A 197 -0.64 -9.60 8.32
N ASP A 198 -0.40 -10.89 8.57
CA ASP A 198 -1.05 -11.93 7.79
C ASP A 198 -2.53 -12.06 8.15
N ILE A 199 -3.38 -11.63 7.23
CA ILE A 199 -4.84 -11.59 7.40
C ILE A 199 -5.42 -13.02 7.33
N GLU A 200 -4.77 -13.93 6.60
CA GLU A 200 -5.24 -15.30 6.43
C GLU A 200 -4.82 -16.23 7.58
N GLN A 201 -3.77 -15.89 8.33
CA GLN A 201 -3.17 -16.80 9.32
C GLN A 201 -3.36 -16.39 10.79
N GLY A 202 -4.06 -15.30 11.09
CA GLY A 202 -4.30 -14.89 12.48
C GLY A 202 -3.00 -14.66 13.27
N VAL A 203 -1.97 -14.16 12.58
CA VAL A 203 -0.63 -13.99 13.16
C VAL A 203 -0.67 -12.95 14.27
N GLN A 204 -0.31 -13.37 15.49
CA GLN A 204 -0.12 -12.43 16.59
C GLN A 204 1.12 -11.57 16.35
N VAL A 205 0.94 -10.26 16.30
CA VAL A 205 2.03 -9.28 16.25
C VAL A 205 2.92 -9.48 17.48
N PRO A 206 4.25 -9.63 17.32
CA PRO A 206 5.14 -9.75 18.47
C PRO A 206 5.06 -8.49 19.34
N ARG A 207 4.45 -8.61 20.54
CA ARG A 207 4.35 -7.54 21.56
C ARG A 207 5.69 -6.87 21.92
N GLN A 208 6.81 -7.49 21.57
CA GLN A 208 8.15 -6.96 21.84
C GLN A 208 8.52 -5.74 20.99
N LEU A 209 7.75 -5.41 19.94
CA LEU A 209 8.02 -4.27 19.05
C LEU A 209 7.28 -2.97 19.42
N ILE A 210 6.37 -3.00 20.40
CA ILE A 210 5.56 -1.83 20.80
C ILE A 210 6.28 -0.97 21.88
N ASN A 211 7.42 -1.45 22.41
CA ASN A 211 8.11 -0.82 23.54
C ASN A 211 9.56 -0.39 23.24
N GLN A 212 9.91 -0.09 21.98
CA GLN A 212 11.17 0.56 21.62
C GLN A 212 10.87 1.92 20.99
#